data_AF-A0A7G2U8C1-F1
#
_entry.id   AF-A0A7G2U8C1-F1
#
_cell.length_a   1.000
_cell.length_b   1.000
_cell.length_c   1.000
_cell.angle_alpha   90.00
_cell.angle_beta   90.00
_cell.angle_gamma   90.00
#
_symmetry.space_group_name_H-M   'P 1'
#
loop_
_entity.id
_entity.type
_entity.pdbx_description
1 polymer ?
#
loop_
_entity_poly.entity_id
_entity_poly.type
_entity_poly.pdbx_seq_one_letter_code
_entity_poly.pdbx_strand_id
1 'polypeptide(L)'
;MSARRGTVSFEAGGVSYTARLSTNAMVAYEDLTSGETVLEALVKLDGGAPSSRRLRNLMFVAIEGDHSLEEIGDLMDAMGMEEVGRVLRKTARAAFPNAIAEEGVEGNGEPTPKPRKGSKALPPAT
;
A
#
# COMPACT_ATOMS: atom_id res chain seq x y z
N MET A 1 -21.28 9.37 -12.64
CA MET A 1 -20.06 8.64 -13.02
C MET A 1 -19.74 7.66 -11.91
N SER A 2 -19.74 6.36 -12.20
CA SER A 2 -19.46 5.34 -11.19
C SER A 2 -17.95 5.34 -10.88
N ALA A 3 -17.58 5.80 -9.69
CA ALA A 3 -16.21 5.66 -9.19
C ALA A 3 -15.83 4.17 -9.24
N ARG A 4 -14.84 3.84 -10.07
CA ARG A 4 -14.28 2.48 -10.09
C ARG A 4 -13.70 2.26 -8.70
N ARG A 5 -14.20 1.25 -7.97
CA ARG A 5 -13.68 0.91 -6.64
C ARG A 5 -12.15 0.80 -6.70
N GLY A 6 -11.46 1.46 -5.78
CA GLY A 6 -10.01 1.39 -5.67
C GLY A 6 -9.20 2.41 -6.47
N THR A 7 -9.82 3.44 -7.05
CA THR A 7 -9.09 4.53 -7.74
C THR A 7 -8.83 5.72 -6.83
N VAL A 8 -7.61 6.26 -6.89
CA VAL A 8 -7.21 7.51 -6.22
C VAL A 8 -6.68 8.46 -7.28
N SER A 9 -7.24 9.67 -7.35
CA SER A 9 -6.72 10.73 -8.21
C SER A 9 -5.80 11.66 -7.41
N PHE A 10 -4.72 12.11 -8.03
CA PHE A 10 -3.76 13.05 -7.44
C PHE A 10 -3.20 13.97 -8.53
N GLU A 11 -2.66 15.11 -8.13
CA GLU A 11 -2.03 16.07 -9.05
C GLU A 11 -0.55 16.17 -8.74
N ALA A 12 0.28 16.19 -9.78
CA ALA A 12 1.71 16.36 -9.68
C ALA A 12 2.23 17.09 -10.92
N GLY A 13 3.08 18.10 -10.74
CA GLY A 13 3.61 18.88 -11.87
C GLY A 13 2.53 19.56 -12.74
N GLY A 14 1.35 19.87 -12.17
CA GLY A 14 0.22 20.44 -12.92
C GLY A 14 -0.54 19.43 -13.79
N VAL A 15 -0.24 18.14 -13.67
CA VAL A 15 -0.91 17.05 -14.39
C VAL A 15 -1.72 16.22 -13.40
N SER A 16 -2.97 15.89 -13.76
CA SER A 16 -3.82 15.00 -12.98
C SER A 16 -3.56 13.55 -13.36
N TYR A 17 -3.20 12.74 -12.36
CA TYR A 17 -2.97 11.30 -12.49
C TYR A 17 -4.04 10.51 -11.75
N THR A 18 -4.24 9.26 -12.18
CA THR A 18 -5.11 8.30 -11.50
C THR A 18 -4.30 7.07 -11.15
N ALA A 19 -4.28 6.70 -9.87
CA ALA A 19 -3.69 5.47 -9.37
C ALA A 19 -4.76 4.45 -9.02
N ARG A 20 -4.50 3.17 -9.34
CA ARG A 20 -5.37 2.04 -9.07
C ARG A 20 -4.57 0.75 -8.96
N LEU A 21 -4.65 0.10 -7.80
CA LEU A 21 -4.14 -1.27 -7.63
C LEU A 21 -5.20 -2.29 -8.05
N SER A 22 -5.23 -2.60 -9.34
CA SER A 22 -6.02 -3.70 -9.88
C SER A 22 -5.28 -5.05 -9.78
N THR A 23 -5.98 -6.16 -10.02
CA THR A 23 -5.34 -7.49 -10.13
C THR A 23 -4.22 -7.49 -11.18
N ASN A 24 -4.43 -6.82 -12.32
CA ASN A 24 -3.40 -6.74 -13.36
C ASN A 24 -2.18 -5.93 -12.89
N ALA A 25 -2.38 -4.85 -12.12
CA ALA A 25 -1.29 -4.08 -11.53
C ALA A 25 -0.48 -4.93 -10.52
N MET A 26 -1.17 -5.79 -9.75
CA MET A 26 -0.51 -6.70 -8.82
C MET A 26 0.35 -7.75 -9.54
N VAL A 27 -0.20 -8.40 -10.58
CA VAL A 27 0.55 -9.37 -11.38
C VAL A 27 1.74 -8.69 -12.08
N ALA A 28 1.54 -7.51 -12.67
CA ALA A 28 2.61 -6.76 -13.31
C ALA A 28 3.74 -6.39 -12.32
N TYR A 29 3.41 -6.14 -11.06
CA TYR A 29 4.41 -5.87 -10.03
C TYR A 29 5.22 -7.12 -9.68
N GLU A 30 4.55 -8.26 -9.51
CA GLU A 30 5.19 -9.54 -9.24
C GLU A 30 6.14 -9.91 -10.38
N ASP A 31 5.70 -9.75 -11.63
CA ASP A 31 6.52 -9.98 -12.83
C ASP A 31 7.74 -9.04 -12.85
N LEU A 32 7.54 -7.74 -12.56
CA LEU A 32 8.59 -6.73 -12.56
C LEU A 32 9.65 -6.96 -11.47
N THR A 33 9.25 -7.52 -10.33
CA THR A 33 10.12 -7.73 -9.17
C THR A 33 10.66 -9.16 -9.07
N SER A 34 10.28 -10.04 -9.99
CA SER A 34 10.62 -11.46 -9.96
C SER A 34 10.08 -12.17 -8.71
N GLY A 35 8.83 -11.87 -8.35
CA GLY A 35 8.05 -12.62 -7.35
C GLY A 35 7.80 -11.93 -6.00
N GLU A 36 8.13 -10.64 -5.85
CA GLU A 36 7.66 -9.88 -4.68
C GLU A 36 6.20 -9.46 -4.91
N THR A 37 5.33 -9.75 -3.95
CA THR A 37 3.92 -9.36 -4.05
C THR A 37 3.72 -7.89 -3.66
N VAL A 38 2.65 -7.27 -4.17
CA VAL A 38 2.28 -5.89 -3.78
C VAL A 38 2.04 -5.77 -2.28
N LEU A 39 1.43 -6.79 -1.64
CA LEU A 39 1.17 -6.77 -0.21
C LEU A 39 2.48 -6.78 0.60
N GLU A 40 3.45 -7.63 0.22
CA GLU A 40 4.78 -7.63 0.87
C GLU A 40 5.50 -6.29 0.71
N ALA A 41 5.36 -5.67 -0.47
CA ALA A 41 5.94 -4.37 -0.74
C ALA A 41 5.31 -3.26 0.12
N LEU A 42 3.99 -3.30 0.33
CA LEU A 42 3.26 -2.38 1.20
C LEU A 42 3.62 -2.57 2.69
N VAL A 43 3.74 -3.80 3.18
CA VAL A 43 4.18 -4.05 4.57
C VAL A 43 5.59 -3.49 4.80
N LYS A 44 6.49 -3.64 3.83
CA LYS A 44 7.85 -3.08 3.89
C LYS A 44 7.89 -1.55 3.82
N LEU A 45 6.84 -0.92 3.29
CA LEU A 45 6.71 0.54 3.28
C LEU A 45 6.40 1.11 4.67
N ASP A 46 5.60 0.40 5.46
CA ASP A 46 5.21 0.84 6.80
C ASP A 46 6.27 0.49 7.87
N GLY A 47 7.10 -0.54 7.61
CA GLY A 47 8.12 -1.03 8.54
C GLY A 47 9.48 -0.29 8.54
N GLY A 48 9.72 0.71 7.68
CA GLY A 48 11.01 1.40 7.62
C GLY A 48 11.20 2.24 6.35
N ALA A 49 12.43 2.67 6.05
CA ALA A 49 12.74 3.45 4.85
C ALA A 49 12.65 2.56 3.60
N PRO A 50 11.60 2.68 2.77
CA PRO A 50 11.47 1.87 1.57
C PRO A 50 12.57 2.20 0.56
N SER A 51 13.02 1.22 -0.20
CA SER A 51 13.92 1.49 -1.32
C SER A 51 13.20 2.35 -2.37
N SER A 52 13.87 3.37 -2.91
CA SER A 52 13.30 4.22 -3.97
C SER A 52 12.88 3.40 -5.19
N ARG A 53 13.60 2.31 -5.48
CA ARG A 53 13.23 1.35 -6.53
C ARG A 53 11.87 0.71 -6.28
N ARG A 54 11.57 0.30 -5.04
CA ARG A 54 10.29 -0.31 -4.69
C ARG A 54 9.14 0.68 -4.84
N LEU A 55 9.32 1.89 -4.33
CA LEU A 55 8.37 2.98 -4.50
C LEU A 55 8.09 3.26 -5.99
N ARG A 56 9.14 3.33 -6.80
CA ARG A 56 9.03 3.53 -8.25
C ARG A 56 8.28 2.40 -8.94
N ASN A 57 8.60 1.16 -8.63
CA ASN A 57 7.92 0.00 -9.21
C ASN A 57 6.44 -0.05 -8.81
N LEU A 58 6.12 0.28 -7.55
CA LEU A 58 4.73 0.37 -7.08
C LEU A 58 3.96 1.48 -7.79
N MET A 59 4.54 2.68 -7.91
CA MET A 59 3.93 3.79 -8.64
C MET A 59 3.74 3.45 -10.13
N PHE A 60 4.73 2.81 -10.74
CA PHE A 60 4.71 2.39 -12.14
C PHE A 60 3.54 1.45 -12.45
N VAL A 61 3.26 0.47 -11.60
CA VAL A 61 2.11 -0.42 -11.83
C VAL A 61 0.79 0.19 -11.39
N ALA A 62 0.81 1.13 -10.45
CA ALA A 62 -0.40 1.70 -9.86
C ALA A 62 -0.98 2.82 -10.72
N ILE A 63 -0.15 3.66 -11.35
CA ILE A 63 -0.65 4.75 -12.19
C ILE A 63 -1.30 4.16 -13.45
N GLU A 64 -2.50 4.63 -13.78
CA GLU A 64 -3.17 4.29 -15.02
C GLU A 64 -2.57 5.14 -16.15
N GLY A 65 -2.27 4.51 -17.29
CA GLY A 65 -1.70 5.19 -18.45
C GLY A 65 -0.53 4.42 -19.05
N ASP A 66 0.03 4.99 -20.11
CA ASP A 66 1.32 4.57 -20.64
C ASP A 66 2.38 5.53 -20.09
N HIS A 67 3.40 4.95 -19.46
CA HIS A 67 4.52 5.66 -18.87
C HIS A 67 5.68 4.68 -18.72
N SER A 68 6.88 5.22 -18.76
CA SER A 68 8.13 4.51 -18.52
C SER A 68 8.51 4.56 -17.04
N LEU A 69 9.44 3.70 -16.63
CA LEU A 69 10.01 3.77 -15.28
C LEU A 69 10.78 5.08 -15.03
N GLU A 70 11.29 5.71 -16.07
CA GLU A 70 11.99 7.00 -15.99
C GLU A 70 11.00 8.12 -15.68
N GLU A 71 9.90 8.21 -16.43
CA GLU A 71 8.85 9.21 -16.18
C GLU A 71 8.23 9.08 -14.78
N ILE A 72 8.12 7.86 -14.25
CA ILE A 72 7.68 7.64 -12.86
C ILE A 72 8.72 8.13 -11.86
N GLY A 73 10.02 8.00 -12.17
CA GLY A 73 11.10 8.58 -11.37
C GLY A 73 10.99 10.10 -11.30
N ASP A 74 10.85 10.74 -12.46
CA ASP A 74 10.69 12.20 -12.55
C ASP A 74 9.43 12.68 -11.82
N LEU A 75 8.34 11.91 -11.93
CA LEU A 75 7.10 12.16 -11.19
C LEU A 75 7.32 12.08 -9.68
N MET A 76 8.04 11.06 -9.20
CA MET A 76 8.37 10.93 -7.78
C MET A 76 9.23 12.11 -7.28
N ASP A 77 10.15 12.59 -8.10
CA ASP A 77 10.98 13.77 -7.77
C ASP A 77 10.13 15.04 -7.70
N ALA A 78 9.18 15.22 -8.62
CA ALA A 78 8.25 16.35 -8.61
C ALA A 78 7.29 16.34 -7.41
N MET A 79 6.87 15.16 -6.96
CA MET A 79 5.98 14.98 -5.80
C MET A 79 6.72 15.07 -4.45
N GLY A 80 7.96 14.58 -4.42
CA GLY A 80 8.67 14.28 -3.19
C GLY A 80 8.22 12.97 -2.54
N MET A 81 9.15 12.31 -1.84
CA MET A 81 8.97 10.96 -1.29
C MET A 81 7.83 10.85 -0.26
N GLU A 82 7.55 11.92 0.48
CA GLU A 82 6.45 11.95 1.45
C GLU A 82 5.09 11.82 0.76
N GLU A 83 4.87 12.58 -0.32
CA GLU A 83 3.61 12.56 -1.05
C GLU A 83 3.46 11.26 -1.84
N VAL A 84 4.55 10.71 -2.39
CA VAL A 84 4.55 9.36 -3.00
C VAL A 84 4.06 8.32 -1.99
N GLY A 85 4.59 8.31 -0.77
CA GLY A 85 4.15 7.40 0.29
C GLY A 85 2.67 7.59 0.64
N ARG A 86 2.21 8.85 0.71
CA ARG A 86 0.79 9.16 0.97
C ARG A 86 -0.13 8.64 -0.14
N VAL A 87 0.22 8.83 -1.41
CA VAL A 87 -0.56 8.36 -2.55
C VAL A 87 -0.63 6.83 -2.57
N LEU A 88 0.50 6.14 -2.34
CA LEU A 88 0.51 4.68 -2.28
C LEU A 88 -0.36 4.14 -1.14
N ARG A 89 -0.27 4.72 0.07
CA ARG A 89 -1.15 4.32 1.20
C ARG A 89 -2.62 4.55 0.91
N LYS A 90 -2.98 5.70 0.33
CA LYS A 90 -4.37 5.98 -0.10
C LYS A 90 -4.85 4.96 -1.14
N THR A 91 -4.00 4.64 -2.12
CA THR A 91 -4.31 3.67 -3.18
C THR A 91 -4.48 2.27 -2.60
N ALA A 92 -3.63 1.87 -1.66
CA ALA A 92 -3.76 0.61 -0.93
C ALA A 92 -5.07 0.54 -0.12
N ARG A 93 -5.42 1.60 0.62
CA ARG A 93 -6.71 1.69 1.35
C ARG A 93 -7.92 1.61 0.42
N ALA A 94 -7.82 2.22 -0.76
CA ALA A 94 -8.88 2.17 -1.75
C ALA A 94 -9.04 0.75 -2.34
N ALA A 95 -7.93 0.06 -2.60
CA ALA A 95 -7.92 -1.27 -3.20
C ALA A 95 -8.27 -2.38 -2.18
N PHE A 96 -7.84 -2.23 -0.93
CA PHE A 96 -8.05 -3.20 0.15
C PHE A 96 -8.69 -2.58 1.40
N PRO A 97 -9.98 -2.18 1.34
CA PRO A 97 -10.65 -1.54 2.46
C PRO A 97 -10.64 -2.39 3.74
N ASN A 98 -10.71 -3.71 3.58
CA ASN A 98 -10.79 -4.67 4.69
C ASN A 98 -9.43 -5.18 5.17
N ALA A 99 -8.36 -5.06 4.35
CA ALA A 99 -7.03 -5.50 4.77
C ALA A 99 -6.37 -4.48 5.71
N ILE A 100 -6.72 -3.20 5.56
CA ILE A 100 -6.20 -2.10 6.40
C ILE A 100 -7.13 -1.81 7.59
N ALA A 101 -8.34 -2.37 7.62
CA ALA A 101 -9.23 -2.29 8.78
C ALA A 101 -8.71 -3.07 10.00
N GLU A 102 -7.80 -4.03 9.79
CA GLU A 102 -7.15 -4.81 10.86
C GLU A 102 -5.78 -4.26 11.27
N GLU A 103 -5.24 -3.26 10.57
CA GLU A 103 -4.00 -2.57 10.96
C GLU A 103 -4.22 -1.05 11.04
N GLY A 104 -4.65 -0.63 12.23
CA GLY A 104 -4.24 0.63 12.86
C GLY A 104 -4.33 1.89 12.00
N VAL A 105 -5.48 2.54 12.09
CA VAL A 105 -5.64 3.97 11.78
C VAL A 105 -4.54 4.77 12.50
N GLU A 106 -3.96 5.74 11.79
CA GLU A 106 -2.99 6.72 12.30
C GLU A 106 -3.40 7.31 13.67
N GLY A 107 -2.46 7.33 14.62
CA GLY A 107 -2.46 8.30 15.73
C GLY A 107 -3.05 7.82 17.06
N ASN A 108 -2.15 7.63 18.04
CA ASN A 108 -2.37 7.82 19.48
C ASN A 108 -3.65 7.20 20.08
N GLY A 109 -3.67 5.87 20.23
CA GLY A 109 -4.62 5.14 21.06
C GLY A 109 -3.90 4.05 21.84
N GLU A 110 -4.25 3.91 23.12
CA GLU A 110 -3.64 3.01 24.11
C GLU A 110 -3.38 1.58 23.63
N PRO A 111 -2.34 0.89 24.14
CA PRO A 111 -1.98 -0.44 23.68
C PRO A 111 -3.04 -1.46 24.11
N THR A 112 -3.78 -1.99 23.14
CA THR A 112 -4.71 -3.11 23.36
C THR A 112 -3.91 -4.37 23.76
N PRO A 113 -4.30 -5.08 24.83
CA PRO A 113 -3.54 -6.22 25.32
C PRO A 113 -3.73 -7.46 24.41
N LYS A 114 -2.61 -8.10 24.05
CA LYS A 114 -2.56 -9.35 23.29
C LYS A 114 -3.46 -10.45 23.89
N PRO A 115 -4.10 -11.30 23.07
CA PRO A 115 -4.97 -12.36 23.56
C PRO A 115 -4.15 -13.41 24.32
N ARG A 116 -4.50 -13.64 25.60
CA ARG A 116 -3.89 -14.69 26.42
C ARG A 116 -4.32 -16.06 25.88
N LYS A 117 -3.31 -16.82 25.45
CA LYS A 117 -3.35 -18.25 25.12
C LYS A 117 -4.03 -19.03 26.24
N GLY A 118 -5.10 -19.75 25.90
CA GLY A 118 -5.97 -20.45 26.84
C GLY A 118 -5.23 -21.40 27.78
N SER A 119 -5.43 -21.23 29.08
CA SER A 119 -5.06 -22.22 30.09
C SER A 119 -6.23 -23.19 30.25
N LYS A 120 -6.02 -24.43 29.80
CA LYS A 120 -6.94 -25.55 30.02
C LYS A 120 -7.00 -25.86 31.52
N ALA A 121 -8.21 -25.88 32.06
CA ALA A 121 -8.53 -26.03 33.47
C ALA A 121 -8.01 -27.36 34.07
N LEU A 122 -7.51 -27.29 35.31
CA LEU A 122 -7.39 -28.45 36.20
C LEU A 122 -8.80 -28.92 36.62
N PRO A 123 -9.06 -30.24 36.71
CA PRO A 123 -10.32 -30.76 37.22
C PRO A 123 -10.42 -30.64 38.76
N PRO A 124 -11.63 -30.51 39.33
CA PRO A 124 -11.83 -30.40 40.77
C PRO A 124 -11.57 -31.73 41.48
N ALA A 125 -10.99 -31.63 42.67
CA ALA A 125 -10.79 -32.73 43.60
C ALA A 125 -12.13 -33.19 44.19
N THR A 126 -12.38 -34.50 44.18
CA THR A 126 -13.19 -35.20 45.17
C THR A 126 -12.68 -36.63 45.29
#